data_AF-A0A1Y0IP66-F1
#
_entry.id   AF-A0A1Y0IP66-F1
#
_cell.length_a   1.000
_cell.length_b   1.000
_cell.length_c   1.000
_cell.angle_alpha   90.00
_cell.angle_beta   90.00
_cell.angle_gamma   90.00
#
_symmetry.space_group_name_H-M   'P 1'
#
loop_
_entity.id
_entity.type
_entity.pdbx_description
1 polymer ?
#
loop_
_entity_poly.entity_id
_entity_poly.type
_entity_poly.pdbx_seq_one_letter_code
_entity_poly.pdbx_strand_id
1 'polypeptide(L)'
;MLDNLQANGLIVTEPNGARRRPTPTEMVNMLAETIGETAMKSEKVWAKHSQLENVAIYVDYDNVYWTLKNSYLHDPDDKNLEKNLFTQLWNTYDRDNVRVFKAFGDFEQIACDMTSLQKKRIQLRHVYANGKKDEHRKNASDIELCLDAIETTYTDPNISCYVFVTADSDMIPIMSRLMYKGKHVELYYVPSAASKHYDITSYAHRAVDLLEFLNIQVKEYNIEDYIIGALEFIENWERKFQENPEVFLGRSWLFMKLREVLAIPESACSQLLEFLETNEYILLDNKKYYDKIKDEHTMKKSYRLAKKGIQCLKESNKESAAAKQ
;
A
#
# COMPACT_ATOMS: atom_id res chain seq x y z
N MET A 1 18.38 20.46 -49.01
CA MET A 1 17.32 21.00 -48.13
C MET A 1 17.84 22.27 -47.46
N LEU A 2 18.08 23.32 -48.25
CA LEU A 2 18.52 24.65 -47.76
C LEU A 2 17.57 25.77 -48.20
N ASP A 3 16.37 25.42 -48.67
CA ASP A 3 15.34 26.36 -49.08
C ASP A 3 14.06 26.07 -48.30
N ASN A 4 13.87 26.76 -47.16
CA ASN A 4 12.56 27.13 -46.56
C ASN A 4 12.72 27.73 -45.15
N LEU A 5 13.60 28.71 -44.98
CA LEU A 5 13.47 29.67 -43.88
C LEU A 5 12.79 30.92 -44.44
N GLN A 6 11.46 30.87 -44.56
CA GLN A 6 10.67 32.04 -44.91
C GLN A 6 10.77 33.09 -43.80
N ALA A 7 11.52 34.16 -44.11
CA ALA A 7 11.26 35.56 -43.80
C ALA A 7 10.30 35.89 -42.63
N ASN A 8 10.75 35.67 -41.39
CA ASN A 8 10.43 36.58 -40.28
C ASN A 8 11.77 37.12 -39.77
N GLY A 9 12.14 38.32 -40.21
CA GLY A 9 13.43 38.91 -39.92
C GLY A 9 13.59 39.16 -38.41
N LEU A 10 14.64 38.62 -37.80
CA LEU A 10 15.08 39.01 -36.46
C LEU A 10 15.36 40.52 -36.46
N ILE A 11 14.69 41.25 -35.56
CA ILE A 11 14.82 42.70 -35.38
C ILE A 11 15.37 42.96 -33.99
N VAL A 12 16.46 43.73 -33.91
CA VAL A 12 17.02 44.19 -32.64
C VAL A 12 16.41 45.55 -32.32
N THR A 13 15.86 45.70 -31.11
CA THR A 13 15.37 46.96 -30.56
C THR A 13 16.44 47.64 -29.74
N GLU A 14 16.84 48.83 -30.15
CA GLU A 14 17.79 49.66 -29.41
C GLU A 14 17.12 50.35 -28.21
N PRO A 15 17.90 50.85 -27.23
CA PRO A 15 17.37 51.51 -26.03
C PRO A 15 16.44 52.70 -26.31
N ASN A 16 16.62 53.37 -27.45
CA ASN A 16 15.79 54.47 -27.92
C ASN A 16 14.53 54.01 -28.69
N GLY A 17 14.22 52.71 -28.71
CA GLY A 17 13.05 52.13 -29.37
C GLY A 17 13.19 51.90 -30.87
N ALA A 18 14.33 52.28 -31.48
CA ALA A 18 14.58 52.06 -32.90
C ALA A 18 14.78 50.57 -33.22
N ARG A 19 14.17 50.10 -34.32
CA ARG A 19 14.24 48.72 -34.80
C ARG A 19 15.21 48.62 -35.97
N ARG A 20 16.24 47.79 -35.87
CA ARG A 20 17.21 47.57 -36.96
C ARG A 20 17.50 46.09 -37.19
N ARG A 21 18.11 45.81 -38.35
CA ARG A 21 18.64 44.46 -38.64
C ARG A 21 19.89 44.20 -37.77
N PRO A 22 20.05 42.97 -37.25
CA PRO A 22 21.25 42.58 -36.52
C PRO A 22 22.46 42.59 -37.44
N THR A 23 23.61 43.00 -36.91
CA THR A 23 24.91 42.90 -37.55
C THR A 23 25.36 41.43 -37.63
N PRO A 24 26.32 41.09 -38.52
CA PRO A 24 26.86 39.74 -38.60
C PRO A 24 27.37 39.20 -37.25
N THR A 25 28.00 40.04 -36.44
CA THR A 25 28.49 39.66 -35.10
C THR A 25 27.35 39.42 -34.11
N GLU A 26 26.29 40.24 -34.12
CA GLU A 26 25.09 40.03 -33.29
C GLU A 26 24.36 38.75 -33.68
N MET A 27 24.28 38.43 -34.98
CA MET A 27 23.69 37.17 -35.45
C MET A 27 24.49 35.96 -34.95
N VAL A 28 25.82 36.01 -34.96
CA VAL A 28 26.69 34.94 -34.43
C VAL A 28 26.49 34.74 -32.93
N ASN A 29 26.40 35.84 -32.16
CA ASN A 29 26.18 35.77 -30.71
C ASN A 29 24.79 35.20 -30.36
N MET A 30 23.74 35.63 -31.05
CA MET A 30 22.38 35.09 -30.86
C MET A 30 22.32 33.59 -31.20
N LEU A 31 23.05 33.15 -32.25
CA LEU A 31 23.16 31.73 -32.58
C LEU A 31 23.87 30.95 -31.48
N ALA A 32 24.98 31.50 -30.96
CA ALA A 32 25.76 30.89 -29.89
C ALA A 32 24.96 30.77 -28.58
N GLU A 33 24.20 31.79 -28.21
CA GLU A 33 23.28 31.75 -27.06
C GLU A 33 22.19 30.70 -27.23
N THR A 34 21.54 30.66 -28.39
CA THR A 34 20.48 29.67 -28.69
C THR A 34 21.02 28.23 -28.63
N ILE A 35 22.21 28.00 -29.19
CA ILE A 35 22.89 26.69 -29.14
C ILE A 35 23.27 26.35 -27.70
N GLY A 36 23.80 27.32 -26.92
CA GLY A 36 24.15 27.13 -25.52
C GLY A 36 22.94 26.79 -24.64
N GLU A 37 21.83 27.51 -24.80
CA GLU A 37 20.58 27.22 -24.09
C GLU A 37 20.01 25.85 -24.46
N THR A 38 20.07 25.48 -25.74
CA THR A 38 19.58 24.18 -26.22
C THR A 38 20.46 23.05 -25.69
N ALA A 39 21.78 23.22 -25.71
CA ALA A 39 22.74 22.27 -25.14
C ALA A 39 22.51 22.07 -23.63
N MET A 40 22.32 23.15 -22.86
CA MET A 40 22.02 23.09 -21.44
C MET A 40 20.67 22.43 -21.14
N LYS A 41 19.64 22.68 -21.97
CA LYS A 41 18.34 21.99 -21.84
C LYS A 41 18.50 20.51 -22.15
N SER A 42 19.24 20.14 -23.19
CA SER A 42 19.51 18.73 -23.50
C SER A 42 20.32 18.05 -22.41
N GLU A 43 21.35 18.69 -21.85
CA GLU A 43 22.12 18.15 -20.73
C GLU A 43 21.25 17.94 -19.48
N LYS A 44 20.37 18.89 -19.14
CA LYS A 44 19.42 18.73 -18.02
C LYS A 44 18.45 17.57 -18.25
N VAL A 45 17.94 17.42 -19.46
CA VAL A 45 17.05 16.31 -19.83
C VAL A 45 17.83 14.98 -19.81
N TRP A 46 19.06 14.95 -20.31
CA TRP A 46 19.93 13.78 -20.32
C TRP A 46 20.37 13.38 -18.91
N ALA A 47 20.70 14.33 -18.04
CA ALA A 47 21.00 14.10 -16.63
C ALA A 47 19.77 13.57 -15.88
N LYS A 48 18.57 14.08 -16.18
CA LYS A 48 17.32 13.58 -15.60
C LYS A 48 16.96 12.17 -16.12
N HIS A 49 17.21 11.88 -17.40
CA HIS A 49 17.05 10.55 -17.98
C HIS A 49 18.07 9.54 -17.40
N SER A 50 19.33 9.94 -17.31
CA SER A 50 20.44 9.15 -16.71
C SER A 50 20.16 8.75 -15.25
N GLN A 51 19.48 9.61 -14.48
CA GLN A 51 19.10 9.31 -13.09
C GLN A 51 18.16 8.11 -12.95
N LEU A 52 17.48 7.68 -14.03
CA LEU A 52 16.52 6.56 -14.01
C LEU A 52 16.89 5.39 -14.95
N GLU A 53 18.08 5.39 -15.57
CA GLU A 53 18.49 4.33 -16.51
C GLU A 53 18.76 2.97 -15.84
N ASN A 54 19.01 2.95 -14.52
CA ASN A 54 19.28 1.74 -13.76
C ASN A 54 18.53 1.78 -12.43
N VAL A 55 17.41 1.07 -12.34
CA VAL A 55 16.47 1.12 -11.21
C VAL A 55 16.56 -0.16 -10.39
N ALA A 56 16.63 0.00 -9.07
CA ALA A 56 16.48 -1.09 -8.11
C ALA A 56 15.20 -0.90 -7.30
N ILE A 57 14.29 -1.87 -7.38
CA ILE A 57 12.99 -1.86 -6.72
C ILE A 57 12.99 -2.84 -5.55
N TYR A 58 12.72 -2.32 -4.36
CA TYR A 58 12.63 -3.05 -3.11
C TYR A 58 11.23 -2.89 -2.53
N VAL A 59 10.49 -4.00 -2.50
CA VAL A 59 9.14 -4.05 -1.95
C VAL A 59 9.19 -4.73 -0.59
N ASP A 60 8.81 -3.99 0.45
CA ASP A 60 8.47 -4.53 1.75
C ASP A 60 7.09 -5.20 1.65
N TYR A 61 7.09 -6.42 1.11
CA TYR A 61 5.87 -7.09 0.66
C TYR A 61 5.01 -7.53 1.84
N ASP A 62 5.61 -7.88 2.98
CA ASP A 62 4.86 -8.26 4.17
C ASP A 62 4.01 -7.09 4.68
N ASN A 63 4.63 -5.93 4.93
CA ASN A 63 3.90 -4.75 5.40
C ASN A 63 2.90 -4.22 4.37
N VAL A 64 3.30 -4.17 3.09
CA VAL A 64 2.40 -3.72 2.00
C VAL A 64 1.20 -4.66 1.86
N TYR A 65 1.41 -5.98 1.90
CA TYR A 65 0.34 -6.98 1.80
C TYR A 65 -0.67 -6.81 2.93
N TRP A 66 -0.23 -6.81 4.18
CA TRP A 66 -1.14 -6.70 5.31
C TRP A 66 -1.86 -5.36 5.34
N THR A 67 -1.17 -4.26 5.01
CA THR A 67 -1.78 -2.93 4.95
C THR A 67 -2.91 -2.89 3.92
N LEU A 68 -2.65 -3.31 2.69
CA LEU A 68 -3.63 -3.31 1.60
C LEU A 68 -4.77 -4.30 1.87
N LYS A 69 -4.45 -5.50 2.37
CA LYS A 69 -5.44 -6.54 2.65
C LYS A 69 -6.37 -6.16 3.80
N ASN A 70 -5.79 -5.67 4.90
CA ASN A 70 -6.53 -5.45 6.14
C ASN A 70 -7.26 -4.13 6.18
N SER A 71 -6.79 -3.10 5.47
CA SER A 71 -7.42 -1.77 5.49
C SER A 71 -8.26 -1.49 4.24
N TYR A 72 -7.91 -2.09 3.10
CA TYR A 72 -8.49 -1.74 1.80
C TYR A 72 -9.11 -2.94 1.06
N LEU A 73 -9.07 -4.14 1.65
CA LEU A 73 -9.53 -5.39 1.02
C LEU A 73 -8.86 -5.65 -0.34
N HIS A 74 -7.65 -5.12 -0.53
CA HIS A 74 -6.94 -5.15 -1.80
C HIS A 74 -5.79 -6.14 -1.78
N ASP A 75 -5.58 -6.85 -2.88
CA ASP A 75 -4.43 -7.74 -3.07
C ASP A 75 -3.35 -7.00 -3.87
N PRO A 76 -2.11 -6.88 -3.39
CA PRO A 76 -1.05 -6.24 -4.16
C PRO A 76 -0.81 -6.90 -5.55
N ASP A 77 -1.09 -8.20 -5.70
CA ASP A 77 -1.04 -8.93 -6.98
C ASP A 77 -2.43 -9.08 -7.64
N ASP A 78 -3.21 -8.00 -7.66
CA ASP A 78 -4.57 -7.98 -8.23
C ASP A 78 -4.61 -8.45 -9.70
N LYS A 79 -5.72 -9.08 -10.09
CA LYS A 79 -5.94 -9.52 -11.48
C LYS A 79 -6.14 -8.34 -12.44
N ASN A 80 -6.69 -7.23 -11.95
CA ASN A 80 -6.76 -5.98 -12.67
C ASN A 80 -5.38 -5.32 -12.69
N LEU A 81 -4.80 -5.21 -13.88
CA LEU A 81 -3.45 -4.68 -14.09
C LEU A 81 -3.29 -3.22 -13.65
N GLU A 82 -4.36 -2.43 -13.66
CA GLU A 82 -4.34 -1.04 -13.16
C GLU A 82 -4.19 -0.97 -11.64
N LYS A 83 -4.58 -2.03 -10.93
CA LYS A 83 -4.50 -2.14 -9.47
C LYS A 83 -3.39 -3.07 -8.98
N ASN A 84 -2.67 -3.69 -9.90
CA ASN A 84 -1.58 -4.61 -9.61
C ASN A 84 -0.28 -3.84 -9.38
N LEU A 85 0.27 -3.95 -8.17
CA LEU A 85 1.47 -3.24 -7.75
C LEU A 85 2.65 -3.48 -8.69
N PHE A 86 2.93 -4.75 -8.96
CA PHE A 86 4.11 -5.12 -9.71
C PHE A 86 4.01 -4.74 -11.17
N THR A 87 2.83 -4.88 -11.77
CA THR A 87 2.60 -4.43 -13.15
C THR A 87 2.73 -2.92 -13.27
N GLN A 88 2.17 -2.14 -12.33
CA GLN A 88 2.30 -0.68 -12.37
C GLN A 88 3.76 -0.23 -12.18
N LEU A 89 4.52 -0.86 -11.28
CA LEU A 89 5.95 -0.57 -11.11
C LEU A 89 6.76 -0.89 -12.39
N TRP A 90 6.50 -2.03 -13.03
CA TRP A 90 7.11 -2.37 -14.31
C TRP A 90 6.80 -1.34 -15.40
N ASN A 91 5.56 -0.86 -15.46
CA ASN A 91 5.14 0.14 -16.44
C ASN A 91 5.76 1.52 -16.16
N THR A 92 6.04 1.82 -14.89
CA THR A 92 6.57 3.14 -14.48
C THR A 92 8.04 3.32 -14.82
N TYR A 93 8.86 2.27 -14.66
CA TYR A 93 10.33 2.40 -14.78
C TYR A 93 10.92 1.87 -16.09
N ASP A 94 10.10 1.31 -16.98
CA ASP A 94 10.52 0.54 -18.16
C ASP A 94 11.29 -0.74 -17.76
N ARG A 95 10.96 -1.85 -18.42
CA ARG A 95 11.50 -3.17 -18.07
C ARG A 95 13.00 -3.26 -18.28
N ASP A 96 13.54 -2.52 -19.25
CA ASP A 96 14.95 -2.58 -19.61
C ASP A 96 15.85 -1.78 -18.65
N ASN A 97 15.27 -0.86 -17.86
CA ASN A 97 15.99 -0.07 -16.87
C ASN A 97 16.03 -0.74 -15.48
N VAL A 98 15.12 -1.67 -15.19
CA VAL A 98 15.07 -2.33 -13.87
C VAL A 98 16.15 -3.40 -13.78
N ARG A 99 17.12 -3.19 -12.88
CA ARG A 99 18.24 -4.11 -12.62
C ARG A 99 18.00 -5.03 -11.42
N VAL A 100 17.23 -4.55 -10.45
CA VAL A 100 16.81 -5.32 -9.28
C VAL A 100 15.32 -5.13 -9.09
N PHE A 101 14.59 -6.23 -8.89
CA PHE A 101 13.20 -6.19 -8.45
C PHE A 101 13.00 -7.30 -7.42
N LYS A 102 13.01 -6.92 -6.14
CA LYS A 102 12.92 -7.85 -5.02
C LYS A 102 11.71 -7.53 -4.13
N ALA A 103 11.04 -8.58 -3.68
CA ALA A 103 9.95 -8.50 -2.71
C ALA A 103 10.33 -9.30 -1.46
N PHE A 104 10.29 -8.67 -0.30
CA PHE A 104 10.73 -9.22 0.99
C PHE A 104 9.52 -9.52 1.87
N GLY A 105 9.49 -10.70 2.48
CA GLY A 105 8.44 -11.03 3.44
C GLY A 105 8.40 -12.50 3.82
N ASP A 106 7.54 -12.81 4.78
CA ASP A 106 7.25 -14.19 5.18
C ASP A 106 6.19 -14.81 4.24
N PHE A 107 6.66 -15.32 3.11
CA PHE A 107 5.82 -16.00 2.12
C PHE A 107 5.14 -17.29 2.62
N GLU A 108 5.45 -17.80 3.81
CA GLU A 108 4.65 -18.88 4.42
C GLU A 108 3.37 -18.36 5.07
N GLN A 109 3.40 -17.11 5.55
CA GLN A 109 2.25 -16.46 6.20
C GLN A 109 1.39 -15.66 5.22
N ILE A 110 2.00 -15.12 4.17
CA ILE A 110 1.29 -14.32 3.15
C ILE A 110 0.58 -15.24 2.17
N ALA A 111 -0.74 -15.12 2.08
CA ALA A 111 -1.52 -15.82 1.06
C ALA A 111 -1.37 -15.10 -0.29
N CYS A 112 -0.32 -15.48 -1.05
CA CYS A 112 -0.03 -14.96 -2.38
C CYS A 112 0.30 -16.09 -3.38
N ASP A 113 0.13 -15.82 -4.67
CA ASP A 113 0.59 -16.71 -5.74
C ASP A 113 2.07 -16.41 -6.06
N MET A 114 2.98 -17.12 -5.39
CA MET A 114 4.43 -16.98 -5.63
C MET A 114 4.81 -17.27 -7.09
N THR A 115 4.09 -18.17 -7.76
CA THR A 115 4.35 -18.49 -9.17
C THR A 115 3.99 -17.31 -10.06
N SER A 116 2.89 -16.61 -9.77
CA SER A 116 2.52 -15.36 -10.43
C SER A 116 3.61 -14.31 -10.29
N LEU A 117 4.15 -14.11 -9.08
CA LEU A 117 5.21 -13.12 -8.83
C LEU A 117 6.51 -13.47 -9.57
N GLN A 118 6.93 -14.74 -9.54
CA GLN A 118 8.11 -15.21 -10.26
C GLN A 118 7.96 -15.07 -11.79
N LYS A 119 6.77 -15.34 -12.33
CA LYS A 119 6.47 -15.10 -13.77
C LYS A 119 6.60 -13.63 -14.15
N LYS A 120 6.35 -12.71 -13.22
CA LYS A 120 6.58 -11.27 -13.37
C LYS A 120 8.06 -10.87 -13.18
N ARG A 121 8.98 -11.83 -13.04
CA ARG A 121 10.43 -11.64 -12.80
C ARG A 121 10.75 -10.92 -11.49
N ILE A 122 9.91 -11.10 -10.46
CA ILE A 122 10.15 -10.57 -9.13
C ILE A 122 10.94 -11.63 -8.34
N GLN A 123 12.06 -11.22 -7.76
CA GLN A 123 12.86 -12.06 -6.89
C GLN A 123 12.25 -12.07 -5.49
N LEU A 124 11.72 -13.22 -5.07
CA LEU A 124 11.14 -13.37 -3.74
C LEU A 124 12.26 -13.63 -2.72
N ARG A 125 12.36 -12.77 -1.71
CA ARG A 125 13.26 -12.90 -0.58
C ARG A 125 12.46 -13.33 0.64
N HIS A 126 12.35 -14.64 0.84
CA HIS A 126 11.68 -15.19 2.01
C HIS A 126 12.51 -14.90 3.27
N VAL A 127 11.89 -14.20 4.22
CA VAL A 127 12.50 -13.90 5.51
C VAL A 127 11.63 -14.51 6.59
N TYR A 128 12.23 -15.41 7.38
CA TYR A 128 11.50 -16.20 8.34
C TYR A 128 11.19 -15.39 9.61
N ALA A 129 9.92 -15.05 9.81
CA ALA A 129 9.42 -14.46 11.04
C ALA A 129 8.85 -15.58 11.92
N ASN A 130 9.73 -16.24 12.68
CA ASN A 130 9.42 -17.34 13.61
C ASN A 130 8.03 -17.17 14.28
N GLY A 131 7.09 -18.06 13.91
CA GLY A 131 5.66 -17.85 14.03
C GLY A 131 5.17 -17.33 15.40
N LYS A 132 4.47 -16.19 15.36
CA LYS A 132 3.41 -15.74 16.28
C LYS A 132 3.65 -15.77 17.81
N LYS A 133 4.86 -15.99 18.32
CA LYS A 133 5.11 -15.96 19.78
C LYS A 133 6.11 -14.92 20.27
N ASP A 134 7.01 -14.45 19.42
CA ASP A 134 7.96 -13.39 19.80
C ASP A 134 7.72 -12.15 18.94
N GLU A 135 7.21 -11.09 19.55
CA GLU A 135 7.10 -9.75 18.93
C GLU A 135 8.47 -9.22 18.47
N HIS A 136 9.56 -9.80 18.99
CA HIS A 136 10.94 -9.39 18.76
C HIS A 136 11.52 -9.69 17.37
N ARG A 137 10.77 -10.31 16.44
CA ARG A 137 11.25 -10.58 15.07
C ARG A 137 10.40 -10.00 13.95
N LYS A 138 9.48 -9.07 14.25
CA LYS A 138 8.67 -8.37 13.24
C LYS A 138 9.51 -7.57 12.22
N ASN A 139 10.75 -7.23 12.53
CA ASN A 139 11.59 -6.36 11.68
C ASN A 139 12.64 -7.13 10.85
N ALA A 140 12.54 -8.47 10.76
CA ALA A 140 13.55 -9.25 10.04
C ALA A 140 13.56 -8.95 8.54
N SER A 141 12.38 -8.79 7.92
CA SER A 141 12.23 -8.42 6.51
C SER A 141 12.90 -7.09 6.20
N ASP A 142 12.69 -6.09 7.07
CA ASP A 142 13.17 -4.72 6.87
C ASP A 142 14.69 -4.65 6.98
N ILE A 143 15.27 -5.41 7.93
CA ILE A 143 16.72 -5.56 8.08
C ILE A 143 17.33 -6.19 6.81
N GLU A 144 16.78 -7.31 6.34
CA GLU A 144 17.27 -7.99 5.13
C GLU A 144 17.15 -7.10 3.89
N LEU A 145 16.04 -6.37 3.76
CA LEU A 145 15.82 -5.42 2.67
C LEU A 145 16.88 -4.30 2.72
N CYS A 146 17.11 -3.69 3.89
CA CYS A 146 18.12 -2.65 4.07
C CYS A 146 19.53 -3.14 3.72
N LEU A 147 19.89 -4.37 4.15
CA LEU A 147 21.18 -4.98 3.87
C LEU A 147 21.37 -5.24 2.37
N ASP A 148 20.37 -5.81 1.71
CA ASP A 148 20.45 -6.10 0.27
C ASP A 148 20.51 -4.79 -0.54
N ALA A 149 19.77 -3.75 -0.15
CA ALA A 149 19.80 -2.44 -0.78
C ALA A 149 21.18 -1.76 -0.66
N ILE A 150 21.78 -1.76 0.54
CA ILE A 150 23.09 -1.15 0.74
C ILE A 150 24.21 -1.95 0.07
N GLU A 151 24.15 -3.28 0.11
CA GLU A 151 25.10 -4.17 -0.56
C GLU A 151 25.09 -3.93 -2.07
N THR A 152 23.88 -3.77 -2.63
CA THR A 152 23.69 -3.47 -4.07
C THR A 152 24.42 -2.20 -4.49
N THR A 153 24.58 -1.21 -3.62
CA THR A 153 25.35 0.01 -3.95
C THR A 153 26.83 -0.26 -4.24
N TYR A 154 27.36 -1.39 -3.75
CA TYR A 154 28.74 -1.81 -3.96
C TYR A 154 28.88 -2.84 -5.07
N THR A 155 27.90 -3.74 -5.21
CA THR A 155 27.94 -4.81 -6.22
C THR A 155 27.48 -4.34 -7.60
N ASP A 156 26.57 -3.38 -7.67
CA ASP A 156 26.16 -2.71 -8.91
C ASP A 156 26.15 -1.18 -8.73
N PRO A 157 27.32 -0.53 -8.82
CA PRO A 157 27.44 0.90 -8.60
C PRO A 157 26.72 1.74 -9.67
N ASN A 158 26.33 1.15 -10.80
CA ASN A 158 25.66 1.85 -11.90
C ASN A 158 24.18 2.13 -11.62
N ILE A 159 23.57 1.45 -10.64
CA ILE A 159 22.20 1.72 -10.21
C ILE A 159 22.09 3.18 -9.77
N SER A 160 21.29 3.96 -10.48
CA SER A 160 21.14 5.39 -10.27
C SER A 160 19.90 5.73 -9.42
N CYS A 161 18.89 4.86 -9.43
CA CYS A 161 17.64 5.04 -8.69
C CYS A 161 17.28 3.83 -7.83
N TYR A 162 16.88 4.09 -6.59
CA TYR A 162 16.37 3.11 -5.63
C TYR A 162 14.91 3.43 -5.30
N VAL A 163 14.03 2.47 -5.54
CA VAL A 163 12.60 2.57 -5.30
C VAL A 163 12.26 1.69 -4.11
N PHE A 164 11.68 2.30 -3.07
CA PHE A 164 11.17 1.61 -1.90
C PHE A 164 9.65 1.62 -1.90
N VAL A 165 9.05 0.46 -1.68
CA VAL A 165 7.61 0.34 -1.45
C VAL A 165 7.41 -0.08 0.00
N THR A 166 7.17 0.89 0.87
CA THR A 166 7.07 0.72 2.33
C THR A 166 6.41 1.96 2.95
N ALA A 167 5.81 1.81 4.13
CA ALA A 167 5.36 2.92 4.96
C ALA A 167 6.11 3.00 6.30
N ASP A 168 7.13 2.16 6.51
CA ASP A 168 7.84 2.04 7.78
C ASP A 168 8.94 3.12 7.91
N SER A 169 8.86 3.91 8.98
CA SER A 169 9.87 4.92 9.31
C SER A 169 11.24 4.35 9.64
N ASP A 170 11.33 3.06 9.99
CA ASP A 170 12.62 2.38 10.22
C ASP A 170 13.49 2.29 8.94
N MET A 171 12.90 2.55 7.76
CA MET A 171 13.58 2.62 6.47
C MET A 171 14.28 3.96 6.19
N ILE A 172 14.01 5.00 6.99
CA ILE A 172 14.62 6.33 6.83
C ILE A 172 16.16 6.29 6.77
N PRO A 173 16.88 5.55 7.63
CA PRO A 173 18.35 5.52 7.61
C PRO A 173 18.93 5.00 6.30
N ILE A 174 18.35 3.95 5.68
CA ILE A 174 18.85 3.41 4.41
C ILE A 174 18.61 4.40 3.27
N MET A 175 17.41 5.00 3.21
CA MET A 175 17.07 6.02 2.22
C MET A 175 18.02 7.21 2.32
N SER A 176 18.26 7.73 3.52
CA SER A 176 19.22 8.82 3.76
C SER A 176 20.64 8.45 3.30
N ARG A 177 21.09 7.24 3.59
CA ARG A 177 22.43 6.76 3.21
C ARG A 177 22.60 6.61 1.71
N LEU A 178 21.55 6.23 0.99
CA LEU A 178 21.54 6.20 -0.47
C LEU A 178 21.63 7.61 -1.08
N MET A 179 20.93 8.58 -0.50
CA MET A 179 21.04 9.98 -0.91
C MET A 179 22.46 10.55 -0.67
N TYR A 180 23.09 10.24 0.47
CA TYR A 180 24.50 10.62 0.70
C TYR A 180 25.48 9.99 -0.30
N LYS A 181 25.12 8.84 -0.89
CA LYS A 181 25.86 8.20 -1.97
C LYS A 181 25.54 8.75 -3.36
N GLY A 182 24.72 9.81 -3.44
CA GLY A 182 24.31 10.45 -4.70
C GLY A 182 23.30 9.63 -5.51
N LYS A 183 22.58 8.69 -4.88
CA LYS A 183 21.54 7.90 -5.54
C LYS A 183 20.20 8.63 -5.49
N HIS A 184 19.43 8.54 -6.57
CA HIS A 184 18.03 8.95 -6.57
C HIS A 184 17.21 7.94 -5.74
N VAL A 185 16.23 8.44 -4.98
CA VAL A 185 15.42 7.63 -4.05
C VAL A 185 13.97 7.98 -4.26
N GLU A 186 13.15 6.98 -4.59
CA GLU A 186 11.71 7.11 -4.72
C GLU A 186 11.01 6.24 -3.68
N LEU A 187 9.90 6.74 -3.15
CA LEU A 187 9.09 6.08 -2.13
C LEU A 187 7.65 5.89 -2.63
N TYR A 188 7.14 4.68 -2.50
CA TYR A 188 5.72 4.36 -2.67
C TYR A 188 5.19 3.88 -1.33
N TYR A 189 4.18 4.56 -0.79
CA TYR A 189 3.73 4.32 0.57
C TYR A 189 2.23 4.52 0.71
N VAL A 190 1.62 3.90 1.72
CA VAL A 190 0.24 4.18 2.10
C VAL A 190 0.25 5.26 3.19
N PRO A 191 -0.27 6.48 2.95
CA PRO A 191 -0.18 7.56 3.93
C PRO A 191 -0.81 7.25 5.28
N SER A 192 -1.91 6.49 5.30
CA SER A 192 -2.57 6.08 6.54
C SER A 192 -1.75 5.11 7.40
N ALA A 193 -0.78 4.42 6.80
CA ALA A 193 0.08 3.46 7.47
C ALA A 193 1.43 4.07 7.89
N ALA A 194 1.77 5.26 7.38
CA ALA A 194 2.99 5.96 7.76
C ALA A 194 2.92 6.49 9.20
N SER A 195 4.08 6.54 9.85
CA SER A 195 4.20 7.10 11.20
C SER A 195 3.79 8.58 11.22
N LYS A 196 3.01 8.97 12.24
CA LYS A 196 2.67 10.39 12.48
C LYS A 196 3.82 11.19 13.09
N HIS A 197 4.82 10.50 13.64
CA HIS A 197 5.94 11.13 14.34
C HIS A 197 7.14 11.39 13.44
N TYR A 198 7.27 10.63 12.36
CA TYR A 198 8.37 10.72 11.41
C TYR A 198 7.82 10.88 10.00
N ASP A 199 8.16 12.00 9.36
CA ASP A 199 7.85 12.20 7.96
C ASP A 199 8.87 11.47 7.07
N ILE A 200 8.52 10.25 6.66
CA ILE A 200 9.33 9.44 5.75
C ILE A 200 9.51 10.08 4.37
N THR A 201 8.58 10.96 3.95
CA THR A 201 8.61 11.57 2.62
C THR A 201 9.75 12.56 2.45
N SER A 202 10.17 13.21 3.54
CA SER A 202 11.34 14.10 3.60
C SER A 202 12.66 13.39 3.29
N TYR A 203 12.66 12.05 3.22
CA TYR A 203 13.85 11.24 2.92
C TYR A 203 13.82 10.58 1.53
N ALA A 204 12.92 11.04 0.66
CA ALA A 204 12.86 10.63 -0.75
C ALA A 204 12.91 11.86 -1.67
N HIS A 205 13.46 11.68 -2.87
CA HIS A 205 13.40 12.69 -3.92
C HIS A 205 12.00 12.77 -4.54
N ARG A 206 11.27 11.65 -4.54
CA ARG A 206 9.88 11.53 -4.97
C ARG A 206 9.15 10.58 -4.03
N ALA A 207 7.99 10.99 -3.53
CA ALA A 207 7.08 10.14 -2.77
C ALA A 207 5.74 10.04 -3.53
N VAL A 208 5.17 8.84 -3.56
CA VAL A 208 3.95 8.51 -4.30
C VAL A 208 2.98 7.81 -3.35
N ASP A 209 1.74 8.30 -3.29
CA ASP A 209 0.66 7.61 -2.60
C ASP A 209 0.33 6.31 -3.34
N LEU A 210 0.50 5.19 -2.65
CA LEU A 210 0.27 3.86 -3.19
C LEU A 210 -1.21 3.62 -3.55
N LEU A 211 -2.15 4.23 -2.83
CA LEU A 211 -3.58 4.04 -3.11
C LEU A 211 -3.98 4.72 -4.42
N GLU A 212 -3.49 5.94 -4.65
CA GLU A 212 -3.68 6.66 -5.91
C GLU A 212 -2.98 5.93 -7.06
N PHE A 213 -1.74 5.50 -6.84
CA PHE A 213 -0.94 4.76 -7.82
C PHE A 213 -1.61 3.46 -8.29
N LEU A 214 -2.33 2.78 -7.40
CA LEU A 214 -3.05 1.53 -7.69
C LEU A 214 -4.53 1.74 -8.01
N ASN A 215 -4.99 2.98 -8.19
CA ASN A 215 -6.39 3.30 -8.45
C ASN A 215 -7.35 2.60 -7.45
N ILE A 216 -6.97 2.59 -6.18
CA ILE A 216 -7.75 2.01 -5.09
C ILE A 216 -8.70 3.08 -4.57
N GLN A 217 -10.00 2.85 -4.75
CA GLN A 217 -11.01 3.71 -4.16
C GLN A 217 -11.09 3.45 -2.66
N VAL A 218 -10.80 4.48 -1.87
CA VAL A 218 -10.93 4.43 -0.42
C VAL A 218 -12.42 4.48 -0.08
N LYS A 219 -12.92 3.38 0.49
CA LYS A 219 -14.28 3.31 1.01
C LYS A 219 -14.26 3.67 2.50
N GLU A 220 -15.13 4.58 2.90
CA GLU A 220 -15.40 4.83 4.32
C GLU A 220 -16.37 3.77 4.86
N TYR A 221 -16.07 3.27 6.06
CA TYR A 221 -16.87 2.25 6.73
C TYR A 221 -17.49 2.87 7.98
N ASN A 222 -18.73 3.34 7.87
CA ASN A 222 -19.48 3.78 9.04
C ASN A 222 -19.96 2.54 9.82
N ILE A 223 -19.54 2.42 11.08
CA ILE A 223 -19.83 1.26 11.93
C ILE A 223 -21.34 1.03 12.10
N GLU A 224 -22.13 2.11 12.13
CA GLU A 224 -23.58 2.04 12.32
C GLU A 224 -24.28 1.22 11.23
N ASP A 225 -23.81 1.32 9.99
CA ASP A 225 -24.36 0.60 8.83
C ASP A 225 -24.22 -0.93 8.97
N TYR A 226 -23.27 -1.39 9.79
CA TYR A 226 -22.91 -2.80 9.93
C TYR A 226 -23.45 -3.44 11.22
N ILE A 227 -24.07 -2.66 12.11
CA ILE A 227 -24.61 -3.15 13.39
C ILE A 227 -25.66 -4.22 13.13
N ILE A 228 -26.67 -3.93 12.32
CA ILE A 228 -27.80 -4.85 12.09
C ILE A 228 -27.30 -6.17 11.49
N GLY A 229 -26.49 -6.12 10.43
CA GLY A 229 -25.95 -7.32 9.80
C GLY A 229 -25.10 -8.18 10.75
N ALA A 230 -24.33 -7.55 11.64
CA ALA A 230 -23.56 -8.28 12.65
C ALA A 230 -24.46 -8.96 13.70
N LEU A 231 -25.49 -8.25 14.18
CA LEU A 231 -26.43 -8.81 15.15
C LEU A 231 -27.26 -9.94 14.54
N GLU A 232 -27.71 -9.81 13.30
CA GLU A 232 -28.39 -10.88 12.56
C GLU A 232 -27.52 -12.12 12.42
N PHE A 233 -26.23 -11.95 12.11
CA PHE A 233 -25.29 -13.07 12.04
C PHE A 233 -25.20 -13.81 13.38
N ILE A 234 -25.05 -13.07 14.48
CA ILE A 234 -24.95 -13.65 15.83
C ILE A 234 -26.27 -14.34 16.20
N GLU A 235 -27.42 -13.72 15.98
CA GLU A 235 -28.74 -14.32 16.26
C GLU A 235 -28.92 -15.64 15.50
N ASN A 236 -28.59 -15.63 14.20
CA ASN A 236 -28.69 -16.80 13.35
C ASN A 236 -27.75 -17.92 13.82
N TRP A 237 -26.54 -17.57 14.24
CA TRP A 237 -25.58 -18.53 14.82
C TRP A 237 -26.12 -19.13 16.12
N GLU A 238 -26.62 -18.30 17.03
CA GLU A 238 -27.18 -18.73 18.31
C GLU A 238 -28.35 -19.68 18.07
N ARG A 239 -29.34 -19.29 17.25
CA ARG A 239 -30.51 -20.12 16.93
C ARG A 239 -30.12 -21.48 16.35
N LYS A 240 -29.05 -21.54 15.54
CA LYS A 240 -28.58 -22.78 14.91
C LYS A 240 -27.81 -23.69 15.87
N PHE A 241 -27.08 -23.11 16.83
CA PHE A 241 -26.10 -23.85 17.64
C PHE A 241 -26.36 -23.78 19.16
N GLN A 242 -27.52 -23.27 19.58
CA GLN A 242 -27.89 -23.10 20.99
C GLN A 242 -27.76 -24.39 21.79
N GLU A 243 -28.28 -25.49 21.26
CA GLU A 243 -28.30 -26.79 21.93
C GLU A 243 -27.06 -27.64 21.66
N ASN A 244 -26.17 -27.22 20.77
CA ASN A 244 -24.97 -27.97 20.44
C ASN A 244 -23.86 -27.67 21.47
N PRO A 245 -23.47 -28.66 22.31
CA PRO A 245 -22.45 -28.46 23.34
C PRO A 245 -21.03 -28.49 22.76
N GLU A 246 -20.83 -28.91 21.51
CA GLU A 246 -19.50 -29.06 20.90
C GLU A 246 -18.99 -27.77 20.24
N VAL A 247 -19.77 -26.69 20.29
CA VAL A 247 -19.44 -25.43 19.63
C VAL A 247 -19.73 -24.23 20.52
N PHE A 248 -18.87 -23.22 20.43
CA PHE A 248 -19.05 -21.94 21.08
C PHE A 248 -18.61 -20.82 20.12
N LEU A 249 -19.18 -19.63 20.29
CA LEU A 249 -18.87 -18.48 19.45
C LEU A 249 -17.71 -17.71 20.09
N GLY A 250 -16.48 -18.05 19.72
CA GLY A 250 -15.27 -17.35 20.20
C GLY A 250 -14.97 -16.06 19.41
N ARG A 251 -14.21 -15.13 20.03
CA ARG A 251 -13.89 -13.82 19.43
C ARG A 251 -13.22 -13.94 18.08
N SER A 252 -12.16 -14.75 17.97
CA SER A 252 -11.39 -14.89 16.73
C SER A 252 -12.22 -15.45 15.58
N TRP A 253 -13.10 -16.41 15.86
CA TRP A 253 -13.97 -16.99 14.84
C TRP A 253 -15.07 -16.02 14.42
N LEU A 254 -15.71 -15.35 15.39
CA LEU A 254 -16.70 -14.32 15.11
C LEU A 254 -16.10 -13.18 14.27
N PHE A 255 -14.92 -12.71 14.66
CA PHE A 255 -14.15 -11.70 13.94
C PHE A 255 -13.91 -12.09 12.48
N MET A 256 -13.37 -13.29 12.25
CA MET A 256 -13.11 -13.80 10.90
C MET A 256 -14.41 -13.88 10.08
N LYS A 257 -15.50 -14.37 10.68
CA LYS A 257 -16.78 -14.55 9.97
C LYS A 257 -17.52 -13.25 9.70
N LEU A 258 -17.48 -12.26 10.59
CA LEU A 258 -18.08 -10.96 10.33
C LEU A 258 -17.38 -10.23 9.17
N ARG A 259 -16.05 -10.30 9.08
CA ARG A 259 -15.32 -9.75 7.92
C ARG A 259 -15.78 -10.35 6.60
N GLU A 260 -15.95 -11.68 6.57
CA GLU A 260 -16.40 -12.41 5.38
C GLU A 260 -17.85 -12.04 5.01
N VAL A 261 -18.77 -12.08 5.98
CA VAL A 261 -20.20 -11.87 5.74
C VAL A 261 -20.53 -10.41 5.44
N LEU A 262 -19.87 -9.46 6.11
CA LEU A 262 -20.13 -8.03 5.95
C LEU A 262 -19.25 -7.38 4.88
N ALA A 263 -18.28 -8.12 4.33
CA ALA A 263 -17.30 -7.63 3.37
C ALA A 263 -16.60 -6.33 3.84
N ILE A 264 -16.11 -6.36 5.08
CA ILE A 264 -15.43 -5.22 5.72
C ILE A 264 -13.96 -5.53 6.07
N PRO A 265 -13.08 -4.51 6.07
CA PRO A 265 -11.69 -4.64 6.47
C PRO A 265 -11.54 -5.02 7.94
N GLU A 266 -10.32 -5.45 8.29
CA GLU A 266 -9.96 -5.85 9.65
C GLU A 266 -10.16 -4.72 10.67
N SER A 267 -9.76 -3.51 10.29
CA SER A 267 -9.89 -2.31 11.10
C SER A 267 -11.36 -1.98 11.39
N ALA A 268 -12.22 -1.98 10.38
CA ALA A 268 -13.65 -1.74 10.52
C ALA A 268 -14.33 -2.83 11.36
N CYS A 269 -13.98 -4.11 11.16
CA CYS A 269 -14.52 -5.20 11.96
C CYS A 269 -14.08 -5.13 13.43
N SER A 270 -12.85 -4.70 13.69
CA SER A 270 -12.33 -4.49 15.05
C SER A 270 -13.13 -3.40 15.76
N GLN A 271 -13.31 -2.25 15.09
CA GLN A 271 -14.10 -1.13 15.60
C GLN A 271 -15.56 -1.52 15.81
N LEU A 272 -16.15 -2.29 14.89
CA LEU A 272 -17.52 -2.79 15.02
C LEU A 272 -17.67 -3.69 16.25
N LEU A 273 -16.79 -4.68 16.44
CA LEU A 273 -16.88 -5.56 17.59
C LEU A 273 -16.65 -4.82 18.92
N GLU A 274 -15.68 -3.92 18.97
CA GLU A 274 -15.46 -3.05 20.13
C GLU A 274 -16.70 -2.19 20.42
N PHE A 275 -17.31 -1.60 19.39
CA PHE A 275 -18.53 -0.82 19.53
C PHE A 275 -19.68 -1.67 20.07
N LEU A 276 -19.90 -2.87 19.53
CA LEU A 276 -20.96 -3.78 19.96
C LEU A 276 -20.78 -4.24 21.41
N GLU A 277 -19.54 -4.48 21.83
CA GLU A 277 -19.19 -4.87 23.20
C GLU A 277 -19.38 -3.71 24.18
N THR A 278 -18.76 -2.54 23.91
CA THR A 278 -18.82 -1.37 24.80
C THR A 278 -20.23 -0.82 24.94
N ASN A 279 -21.05 -0.90 23.89
CA ASN A 279 -22.44 -0.44 23.92
C ASN A 279 -23.45 -1.52 24.35
N GLU A 280 -22.98 -2.66 24.83
CA GLU A 280 -23.79 -3.78 25.34
C GLU A 280 -24.83 -4.31 24.33
N TYR A 281 -24.50 -4.33 23.04
CA TYR A 281 -25.29 -5.03 22.03
C TYR A 281 -25.03 -6.54 22.05
N ILE A 282 -23.79 -6.92 22.37
CA ILE A 282 -23.35 -8.31 22.53
C ILE A 282 -22.66 -8.50 23.87
N LEU A 283 -22.62 -9.72 24.38
CA LEU A 283 -21.93 -10.05 25.62
C LEU A 283 -21.28 -11.43 25.56
N LEU A 284 -20.24 -11.62 26.39
CA LEU A 284 -19.58 -12.90 26.60
C LEU A 284 -20.23 -13.62 27.78
N ASP A 285 -20.86 -14.76 27.52
CA ASP A 285 -21.51 -15.59 28.53
C ASP A 285 -20.83 -16.96 28.64
N ASN A 286 -21.02 -17.63 29.78
CA ASN A 286 -20.47 -18.96 30.00
C ASN A 286 -21.39 -20.00 29.33
N LYS A 287 -20.91 -20.63 28.26
CA LYS A 287 -21.58 -21.76 27.60
C LYS A 287 -20.95 -23.08 28.05
N LYS A 288 -21.78 -24.07 28.38
CA LYS A 288 -21.33 -25.44 28.64
C LYS A 288 -20.83 -26.05 27.32
N TYR A 289 -19.55 -26.40 27.29
CA TYR A 289 -18.86 -26.94 26.12
C TYR A 289 -18.39 -28.36 26.40
N TYR A 290 -18.56 -29.27 25.45
CA TYR A 290 -18.06 -30.65 25.50
C TYR A 290 -16.75 -30.75 24.71
N ASP A 291 -15.66 -31.04 25.40
CA ASP A 291 -14.34 -31.22 24.81
C ASP A 291 -14.14 -32.70 24.44
N LYS A 292 -14.23 -33.02 23.15
CA LYS A 292 -14.05 -34.39 22.65
C LYS A 292 -12.67 -34.99 22.93
N ILE A 293 -11.65 -34.16 23.05
CA ILE A 293 -10.27 -34.63 23.25
C ILE A 293 -10.08 -35.06 24.69
N LYS A 294 -10.68 -34.33 25.62
CA LYS A 294 -10.60 -34.58 27.06
C LYS A 294 -11.75 -35.42 27.60
N ASP A 295 -12.78 -35.67 26.79
CA ASP A 295 -14.02 -36.34 27.15
C ASP A 295 -14.68 -35.73 28.41
N GLU A 296 -14.71 -34.40 28.47
CA GLU A 296 -15.24 -33.67 29.63
C GLU A 296 -16.05 -32.43 29.23
N HIS A 297 -16.93 -31.99 30.14
CA HIS A 297 -17.61 -30.70 30.00
C HIS A 297 -16.80 -29.60 30.70
N THR A 298 -16.51 -28.53 29.95
CA THR A 298 -15.90 -27.30 30.48
C THR A 298 -16.79 -26.09 30.22
N MET A 299 -16.57 -24.99 30.95
CA MET A 299 -17.22 -23.72 30.65
C MET A 299 -16.34 -22.92 29.70
N LYS A 300 -16.88 -22.49 28.56
CA LYS A 300 -16.21 -21.60 27.61
C LYS A 300 -16.99 -20.30 27.51
N LYS A 301 -16.27 -19.19 27.35
CA LYS A 301 -16.91 -17.91 27.04
C LYS A 301 -17.36 -17.89 25.58
N SER A 302 -18.63 -17.61 25.35
CA SER A 302 -19.27 -17.54 24.03
C SER A 302 -19.96 -16.19 23.88
N TYR A 303 -19.82 -15.56 22.72
CA TYR A 303 -20.63 -14.39 22.39
C TYR A 303 -22.10 -14.77 22.19
N ARG A 304 -22.97 -13.88 22.63
CA ARG A 304 -24.42 -13.91 22.44
C ARG A 304 -24.99 -12.51 22.32
N LEU A 305 -26.22 -12.40 21.82
CA LEU A 305 -26.93 -11.12 21.85
C LEU A 305 -27.30 -10.72 23.29
N ALA A 306 -27.07 -9.45 23.58
CA ALA A 306 -27.58 -8.80 24.78
C ALA A 306 -29.04 -8.36 24.58
N LYS A 307 -29.72 -7.96 25.66
CA LYS A 307 -31.11 -7.45 25.59
C LYS A 307 -31.24 -6.30 24.60
N LYS A 308 -30.28 -5.37 24.60
CA LYS A 308 -30.24 -4.22 23.70
C LYS A 308 -30.05 -4.63 22.24
N GLY A 309 -29.17 -5.60 21.97
CA GLY A 309 -29.01 -6.20 20.64
C GLY A 309 -30.30 -6.81 20.09
N ILE A 310 -30.99 -7.60 20.92
CA ILE A 310 -32.29 -8.20 20.56
C ILE A 310 -33.34 -7.12 20.28
N GLN A 311 -33.38 -6.06 21.08
CA GLN A 311 -34.32 -4.96 20.88
C GLN A 311 -34.05 -4.21 19.57
N CYS A 312 -32.78 -3.89 19.30
CA CYS A 312 -32.35 -3.22 18.08
C CYS A 312 -32.76 -4.00 16.81
N LEU A 313 -32.56 -5.33 16.79
CA LEU A 313 -33.02 -6.18 15.69
C LEU A 313 -34.54 -6.16 15.52
N LYS A 314 -35.30 -6.16 16.62
CA LYS A 314 -36.77 -6.12 16.57
C LYS A 314 -37.29 -4.78 16.04
N GLU A 315 -36.63 -3.68 16.35
CA GLU A 315 -36.98 -2.34 15.86
C GLU A 315 -36.71 -2.23 14.35
N SER A 316 -35.51 -2.63 13.90
CA SER A 316 -35.14 -2.67 12.48
C SER A 316 -36.09 -3.53 11.61
N ASN A 317 -36.47 -4.70 12.12
CA ASN A 317 -37.42 -5.58 11.41
C ASN A 317 -38.83 -4.97 11.27
N LYS A 318 -39.28 -4.16 12.23
CA LYS A 318 -40.57 -3.45 12.16
C LYS A 318 -40.54 -2.33 11.14
N GLU A 319 -39.47 -1.55 11.10
CA GLU A 319 -39.28 -0.46 10.13
C GLU A 319 -39.21 -1.00 8.69
N SER A 320 -38.50 -2.11 8.49
CA SER A 320 -38.42 -2.80 7.19
C SER A 320 -39.75 -3.37 6.71
N ALA A 321 -40.62 -3.81 7.64
CA ALA A 321 -41.98 -4.28 7.32
C ALA A 321 -42.93 -3.12 6.98
N ALA A 322 -42.77 -1.97 7.64
CA ALA A 322 -43.56 -0.76 7.37
C ALA A 322 -43.18 -0.09 6.04
N ALA A 323 -41.91 -0.14 5.63
CA ALA A 323 -41.43 0.43 4.37
C ALA A 323 -41.83 -0.36 3.10
N LYS A 324 -42.34 -1.59 3.27
CA LYS A 324 -42.80 -2.46 2.16
C LYS A 324 -44.32 -2.42 1.94
N GLN A 325 -45.06 -1.62 2.72
CA GLN A 325 -46.49 -1.36 2.55
C GLN A 325 -46.71 -0.01 1.84
#